data_AF-A0A382TD01-F1
#
_entry.id   AF-A0A382TD01-F1
#
_cell.length_a   1.000
_cell.length_b   1.000
_cell.length_c   1.000
_cell.angle_alpha   90.00
_cell.angle_beta   90.00
_cell.angle_gamma   90.00
#
_symmetry.space_group_name_H-M   'P 1'
#
loop_
_entity.id
_entity.type
_entity.pdbx_description
1 polymer ?
#
loop_
_entity_poly.entity_id
_entity_poly.type
_entity_poly.pdbx_seq_one_letter_code
_entity_poly.pdbx_strand_id
1 'polypeptide(L)'
;WDSPSGEGSLCVKGQFATDFISHKDRLNTPLIRRNGVLTEATWDEAYDLIAEKFTQIKEESGPNAFTFWTSARATTESNYIMQKFARAVIGTNNVDNCSRT
;
A
#
# COMPACT_ATOMS: atom_id res chain seq x y z
N TRP A 1 14.18 8.61 26.39
CA TRP A 1 13.85 7.92 27.64
C TRP A 1 12.57 8.45 28.28
N ASP A 2 12.14 9.67 27.94
CA ASP A 2 10.92 10.31 28.48
C ASP A 2 9.61 9.98 27.74
N SER A 3 9.50 8.82 27.08
CA SER A 3 8.22 8.46 26.45
C SER A 3 7.26 7.90 27.50
N PRO A 4 6.08 8.49 27.71
CA PRO A 4 5.13 8.04 28.74
C PRO A 4 4.51 6.67 28.42
N SER A 5 4.64 6.18 27.18
CA SER A 5 4.05 4.90 26.77
C SER A 5 4.89 3.69 27.17
N GLY A 6 6.16 3.87 27.52
CA GLY A 6 7.06 2.76 27.85
C GLY A 6 8.19 3.10 28.81
N GLU A 7 8.30 4.35 29.27
CA GLU A 7 9.28 4.81 30.26
C GLU A 7 10.72 4.37 29.93
N GLY A 8 11.05 4.32 28.63
CA GLY A 8 12.36 3.89 28.14
C GLY A 8 12.56 2.37 27.99
N SER A 9 11.61 1.54 28.40
CA SER A 9 11.66 0.09 28.21
C SER A 9 11.22 -0.31 26.80
N LEU A 10 11.91 -1.30 26.21
CA LEU A 10 11.58 -1.88 24.91
C LEU A 10 11.34 -3.38 25.04
N CYS A 11 10.38 -3.91 24.28
CA CYS A 11 10.22 -5.35 24.12
C CYS A 11 11.22 -5.90 23.09
N VAL A 12 11.37 -7.23 23.03
CA VAL A 12 12.28 -7.92 22.10
C VAL A 12 12.14 -7.46 20.64
N LYS A 13 10.91 -7.19 20.18
CA LYS A 13 10.66 -6.74 18.80
C LYS A 13 11.16 -5.32 18.56
N GLY A 14 10.87 -4.41 19.49
CA GLY A 14 11.28 -3.01 19.37
C GLY A 14 12.80 -2.83 19.53
N GLN A 15 13.44 -3.71 20.30
CA GLN A 15 14.87 -3.65 20.55
C GLN A 15 15.72 -4.32 19.46
N PHE A 16 15.26 -5.44 18.90
CA PHE A 16 16.11 -6.28 18.04
C PHE A 16 15.55 -6.54 16.63
N ALA A 17 14.24 -6.46 16.42
CA ALA A 17 13.65 -6.86 15.14
C ALA A 17 13.64 -5.71 14.13
N THR A 18 14.80 -5.19 13.75
CA THR A 18 14.96 -4.10 12.77
C THR A 18 15.58 -4.54 11.44
N ASP A 19 16.20 -5.72 11.41
CA ASP A 19 16.97 -6.23 10.26
C ASP A 19 16.14 -6.46 8.99
N PHE A 20 14.80 -6.57 9.11
CA PHE A 20 13.92 -6.75 7.95
C PHE A 20 13.99 -5.58 6.96
N ILE A 21 14.48 -4.41 7.39
CA ILE A 21 14.65 -3.23 6.54
C ILE A 21 15.75 -3.46 5.50
N SER A 22 16.82 -4.17 5.85
CA SER A 22 17.99 -4.46 4.99
C SER A 22 18.02 -5.90 4.47
N HIS A 23 16.97 -6.68 4.70
CA HIS A 23 16.89 -8.06 4.23
C HIS A 23 16.97 -8.15 2.70
N LYS A 24 17.75 -9.08 2.18
CA LYS A 24 18.00 -9.27 0.74
C LYS A 24 16.74 -9.52 -0.09
N ASP A 25 15.69 -10.09 0.52
CA ASP A 25 14.42 -10.39 -0.15
C ASP A 25 13.47 -9.18 -0.20
N ARG A 26 13.88 -8.02 0.34
CA ARG A 26 13.08 -6.79 0.29
C ARG A 26 12.97 -6.32 -1.16
N LEU A 27 11.74 -6.23 -1.66
CA LEU A 27 11.45 -5.69 -2.98
C LEU A 27 11.90 -4.23 -3.08
N ASN A 28 12.66 -3.92 -4.13
CA ASN A 28 13.20 -2.59 -4.44
C ASN A 28 12.75 -2.08 -5.82
N THR A 29 12.20 -2.95 -6.66
CA THR A 29 11.70 -2.64 -8.00
C THR A 29 10.26 -3.12 -8.17
N PRO A 30 9.45 -2.44 -9.00
CA PRO A 30 8.15 -2.95 -9.42
C PRO A 30 8.27 -4.30 -10.15
N LEU A 31 7.28 -5.17 -9.94
CA LEU A 31 7.18 -6.45 -10.62
C LEU A 31 5.84 -6.54 -11.36
N ILE A 32 5.87 -6.76 -12.67
CA ILE A 32 4.69 -6.94 -13.53
C ILE A 32 4.57 -8.41 -13.90
N ARG A 33 3.35 -8.95 -13.86
CA ARG A 33 3.07 -10.33 -14.25
C ARG A 33 2.94 -10.43 -15.78
N ARG A 34 3.86 -11.17 -16.41
CA ARG A 34 3.89 -11.44 -17.85
C ARG A 34 3.87 -12.96 -18.04
N ASN A 35 2.88 -13.47 -18.79
CA ASN A 35 2.72 -14.92 -19.03
C ASN A 35 2.73 -15.78 -17.75
N GLY A 36 2.07 -15.28 -16.69
CA GLY A 36 2.00 -15.97 -15.39
C GLY A 36 3.19 -15.76 -14.45
N VAL A 37 4.30 -15.18 -14.92
CA VAL A 37 5.54 -14.99 -14.13
C VAL A 37 5.71 -13.52 -13.76
N LEU A 38 6.16 -13.23 -12.52
CA LEU A 38 6.52 -11.88 -12.10
C LEU A 38 7.91 -11.52 -12.63
N THR A 39 8.00 -10.37 -13.28
CA THR A 39 9.22 -9.88 -13.94
C THR A 39 9.43 -8.42 -13.58
N GLU A 40 10.68 -8.00 -13.40
CA GLU A 40 11.01 -6.61 -13.07
C GLU A 40 10.51 -5.62 -14.13
N ALA A 41 10.19 -4.42 -13.68
CA ALA A 41 9.69 -3.32 -14.49
C ALA A 41 10.22 -1.99 -13.96
N THR A 42 10.19 -0.96 -14.81
CA THR A 42 10.46 0.41 -14.37
C THR A 42 9.24 1.00 -13.67
N TRP A 43 9.44 2.08 -12.92
CA TRP A 43 8.33 2.81 -12.31
C TRP A 43 7.37 3.39 -13.35
N ASP A 44 7.90 3.96 -14.43
CA ASP A 44 7.08 4.52 -15.52
C ASP A 44 6.19 3.43 -16.15
N GLU A 45 6.77 2.27 -16.48
CA GLU A 45 6.01 1.15 -17.04
C GLU A 45 4.92 0.66 -16.07
N ALA A 46 5.23 0.57 -14.78
CA ALA A 46 4.27 0.16 -13.77
C ALA A 46 3.13 1.17 -13.61
N TYR A 47 3.43 2.47 -13.60
CA TYR A 47 2.42 3.51 -13.47
C TYR A 47 1.53 3.62 -14.71
N ASP A 48 2.10 3.54 -15.91
CA ASP A 48 1.35 3.57 -17.17
C ASP A 48 0.36 2.41 -17.22
N LEU A 49 0.81 1.20 -16.87
CA LEU A 49 -0.05 0.02 -16.83
C LEU A 49 -1.19 0.17 -15.80
N ILE A 50 -0.88 0.68 -14.60
CA ILE A 50 -1.90 0.91 -13.55
C ILE A 50 -2.93 1.93 -14.03
N ALA A 51 -2.49 3.06 -14.60
CA ALA A 51 -3.37 4.12 -15.07
C ALA A 51 -4.27 3.65 -16.22
N GLU A 52 -3.71 2.91 -17.19
CA GLU A 52 -4.47 2.33 -18.30
C GLU A 52 -5.57 1.40 -17.76
N LYS A 53 -5.20 0.44 -16.90
CA LYS A 53 -6.16 -0.55 -16.38
C LYS A 53 -7.20 0.05 -15.45
N PHE A 54 -6.81 1.02 -14.63
CA PHE A 54 -7.75 1.73 -13.77
C PHE A 54 -8.75 2.54 -14.58
N THR A 55 -8.30 3.21 -15.65
CA THR A 55 -9.19 3.96 -16.53
C THR A 55 -10.15 3.02 -17.25
N GLN A 56 -9.63 1.95 -17.85
CA GLN A 56 -10.43 0.93 -18.53
C GLN A 56 -11.52 0.35 -17.61
N ILE A 57 -11.15 -0.15 -16.42
CA ILE A 57 -12.12 -0.76 -15.49
C ILE A 57 -13.16 0.26 -15.03
N LYS A 58 -12.75 1.52 -14.80
CA LYS A 58 -13.67 2.58 -14.38
C LYS A 58 -14.67 2.92 -15.47
N GLU A 59 -14.27 2.93 -16.73
CA GLU A 59 -15.16 3.16 -17.87
C GLU A 59 -16.11 1.98 -18.11
N GLU A 60 -15.62 0.74 -18.01
CA GLU A 60 -16.40 -0.46 -18.29
C GLU A 60 -17.37 -0.85 -17.15
N SER A 61 -16.90 -0.77 -15.90
CA SER A 61 -17.62 -1.30 -14.72
C SER A 61 -18.01 -0.24 -13.69
N GLY A 62 -17.62 1.02 -13.93
CA GLY A 62 -17.88 2.12 -13.02
C GLY A 62 -16.96 2.15 -11.79
N PRO A 63 -17.04 3.21 -10.96
CA PRO A 63 -16.12 3.41 -9.84
C PRO A 63 -16.31 2.41 -8.69
N ASN A 64 -17.51 1.83 -8.53
CA ASN A 64 -17.80 0.86 -7.47
C ASN A 64 -17.23 -0.54 -7.74
N ALA A 65 -16.63 -0.78 -8.90
CA ALA A 65 -15.87 -1.99 -9.18
C ALA A 65 -14.52 -2.03 -8.43
N PHE A 66 -14.06 -0.89 -7.90
CA PHE A 66 -12.82 -0.79 -7.15
C PHE A 66 -13.04 -1.00 -5.66
N THR A 67 -12.04 -1.59 -5.01
CA THR A 67 -11.91 -1.62 -3.54
C THR A 67 -10.46 -1.30 -3.19
N PHE A 68 -10.28 -0.40 -2.23
CA PHE A 68 -8.96 -0.01 -1.74
C PHE A 68 -8.77 -0.50 -0.31
N TRP A 69 -7.60 -1.09 -0.04
CA TRP A 69 -7.26 -1.61 1.27
C TRP A 69 -6.09 -0.82 1.86
N THR A 70 -6.31 -0.22 3.03
CA THR A 70 -5.31 0.56 3.77
C THR A 70 -4.74 -0.25 4.94
N SER A 71 -3.70 0.28 5.59
CA SER A 71 -2.95 -0.45 6.61
C SER A 71 -2.80 0.36 7.89
N ALA A 72 -3.11 -0.26 9.03
CA ALA A 72 -2.84 0.31 10.35
C ALA A 72 -1.34 0.40 10.67
N ARG A 73 -0.48 -0.26 9.88
CA ARG A 73 0.98 -0.14 9.97
C ARG A 73 1.55 1.04 9.17
N ALA A 74 0.76 1.61 8.26
CA ALA A 74 1.14 2.82 7.53
C ALA A 74 0.83 4.07 8.35
N THR A 75 1.39 5.21 7.94
CA THR A 75 1.11 6.48 8.61
C THR A 75 -0.30 6.97 8.31
N THR A 76 -0.83 7.84 9.18
CA THR A 76 -2.16 8.45 9.00
C THR A 76 -2.25 9.23 7.69
N GLU A 77 -1.18 9.91 7.28
CA GLU A 77 -1.10 10.68 6.04
C GLU A 77 -1.21 9.77 4.82
N SER A 78 -0.55 8.61 4.85
CA SER A 78 -0.62 7.62 3.76
C SER A 78 -2.03 7.07 3.61
N ASN A 79 -2.69 6.76 4.74
CA ASN A 79 -4.09 6.33 4.75
C ASN A 79 -5.04 7.45 4.29
N TYR A 80 -4.77 8.69 4.67
CA TYR A 80 -5.51 9.86 4.21
C TYR A 80 -5.41 10.07 2.69
N ILE A 81 -4.20 9.94 2.13
CA ILE A 81 -3.98 10.05 0.68
C ILE A 81 -4.73 8.94 -0.05
N MET A 82 -4.66 7.69 0.43
CA MET A 82 -5.37 6.57 -0.20
C MET A 82 -6.89 6.76 -0.18
N GLN A 83 -7.50 7.14 0.95
CA GLN A 83 -8.94 7.36 1.00
C GLN A 83 -9.36 8.57 0.13
N LYS A 84 -8.51 9.61 0.04
CA LYS A 84 -8.76 10.77 -0.81
C LYS A 84 -8.70 10.38 -2.28
N PHE A 85 -7.72 9.56 -2.68
CA PHE A 85 -7.61 9.02 -4.03
C PHE A 85 -8.87 8.21 -4.40
N ALA A 86 -9.27 7.27 -3.54
CA ALA A 86 -10.47 6.46 -3.77
C ALA A 86 -11.75 7.30 -3.91
N ARG A 87 -11.96 8.30 -3.02
CA ARG A 87 -13.20 9.09 -2.99
C ARG A 87 -13.23 10.21 -4.03
N ALA A 88 -12.12 10.94 -4.18
CA ALA A 88 -12.08 12.13 -5.03
C ALA A 88 -11.65 11.85 -6.46
N VAL A 89 -10.75 10.87 -6.69
CA VAL A 89 -10.23 10.57 -8.04
C VAL A 89 -11.01 9.42 -8.67
N ILE A 90 -11.17 8.32 -7.94
CA ILE A 90 -11.88 7.15 -8.45
C ILE A 90 -13.39 7.36 -8.35
N GLY A 91 -13.88 7.89 -7.23
CA GLY A 91 -15.30 8.17 -7.02
C GLY A 91 -16.03 7.05 -6.27
N THR A 92 -15.31 6.27 -5.44
CA THR A 92 -15.89 5.18 -4.65
C THR A 92 -15.66 5.36 -3.15
N ASN A 93 -16.62 4.86 -2.38
CA ASN A 93 -16.49 4.76 -0.93
C ASN A 93 -15.91 3.43 -0.44
N ASN A 94 -15.63 2.49 -1.36
CA ASN A 94 -15.08 1.17 -1.09
C ASN A 94 -13.61 1.25 -0.63
N VAL A 95 -13.41 1.67 0.61
CA VAL A 95 -12.11 1.78 1.27
C VAL A 95 -12.22 1.17 2.64
N ASP A 96 -11.33 0.24 2.96
CA ASP A 96 -11.28 -0.43 4.26
C ASP A 96 -9.86 -0.54 4.81
N ASN A 97 -9.71 -1.06 6.03
CA ASN A 97 -8.42 -1.27 6.67
C ASN A 97 -8.34 -2.58 7.47
N CYS A 98 -7.11 -2.99 7.78
CA CYS A 98 -6.85 -4.22 8.53
C CYS A 98 -7.30 -4.22 10.00
N SER A 99 -7.69 -3.07 10.57
CA SER A 99 -8.16 -2.97 11.96
C SER A 99 -9.67 -3.10 12.11
N ARG A 100 -10.39 -3.26 10.99
CA ARG A 100 -11.86 -3.38 10.95
C ARG A 100 -12.34 -4.84 10.83
N THR A 101 -11.49 -5.82 11.17
CA THR A 101 -11.79 -7.26 11.16
C THR A 101 -11.78 -7.84 12.57
#